data_AF-B7IZG9-F1
#
_entry.id   AF-B7IZG9-F1
#
_cell.length_a   1.000
_cell.length_b   1.000
_cell.length_c   1.000
_cell.angle_alpha   90.00
_cell.angle_beta   90.00
_cell.angle_gamma   90.00
#
_symmetry.space_group_name_H-M   'P 1'
#
loop_
_entity.id
_entity.type
_entity.pdbx_description
1 polymer ?
#
loop_
_entity_poly.entity_id
_entity_poly.type
_entity_poly.pdbx_seq_one_letter_code
_entity_poly.pdbx_strand_id
1 'polypeptide(L)'
;MIDIRKEFAQVLAKYGHSIIYVRRNLHFRCKCYIERSGEAKLNCSRCFGTGYEVVIEKKLARRKEAYDSETLVEVNQLQPYGTYAPKAYTYYLDYGSKPEKNDLILEVVWDEKEMPIKIKEKLLISAVEPKFGVKGRTEFYQVYSRYDFKGDSDEWALTKR
;
A
#
# COMPACT_ATOMS: atom_id res chain seq x y z
N MET A 1 9.29 -32.05 -1.24
CA MET A 1 9.72 -30.67 -0.91
C MET A 1 8.59 -29.76 -1.32
N ILE A 2 8.02 -29.01 -0.38
CA ILE A 2 6.84 -28.16 -0.60
C ILE A 2 7.26 -26.87 -1.31
N ASP A 3 6.54 -26.48 -2.38
CA ASP A 3 6.75 -25.20 -3.06
C ASP A 3 5.87 -24.13 -2.39
N ILE A 4 6.47 -23.42 -1.45
CA ILE A 4 5.80 -22.41 -0.62
C ILE A 4 5.11 -21.35 -1.48
N ARG A 5 5.65 -20.99 -2.66
CA ARG A 5 5.02 -19.98 -3.53
C ARG A 5 3.69 -20.45 -4.07
N LYS A 6 3.62 -21.72 -4.48
CA LYS A 6 2.38 -22.30 -5.03
C LYS A 6 1.31 -22.40 -3.96
N GLU A 7 1.68 -22.86 -2.77
CA GLU A 7 0.74 -22.92 -1.64
C GLU A 7 0.28 -21.53 -1.24
N PHE A 8 1.19 -20.56 -1.16
CA PHE A 8 0.83 -19.19 -0.82
C PHE A 8 -0.07 -18.53 -1.87
N ALA A 9 0.21 -18.75 -3.16
CA ALA A 9 -0.65 -18.29 -4.24
C ALA A 9 -2.07 -18.91 -4.17
N GLN A 10 -2.17 -20.19 -3.81
CA GLN A 10 -3.46 -20.85 -3.57
C GLN A 10 -4.20 -20.25 -2.35
N VAL A 11 -3.47 -19.94 -1.28
CA VAL A 11 -4.04 -19.27 -0.09
C VAL A 11 -4.56 -17.88 -0.46
N LEU A 12 -3.79 -17.10 -1.23
CA LEU A 12 -4.24 -15.79 -1.72
C LEU A 12 -5.43 -15.90 -2.67
N ALA A 13 -5.49 -16.91 -3.53
CA ALA A 13 -6.64 -17.12 -4.40
C ALA A 13 -7.92 -17.46 -3.61
N LYS A 14 -7.79 -18.20 -2.50
CA LYS A 14 -8.93 -18.65 -1.70
C LYS A 14 -9.39 -17.63 -0.66
N TYR A 15 -8.47 -16.91 -0.04
CA TYR A 15 -8.75 -16.03 1.10
C TYR A 15 -8.29 -14.58 0.91
N GLY A 16 -7.57 -14.30 -0.18
CA GLY A 16 -7.15 -12.95 -0.49
C GLY A 16 -8.32 -12.09 -0.96
N HIS A 17 -8.12 -10.79 -0.91
CA HIS A 17 -9.02 -9.79 -1.44
C HIS A 17 -8.26 -8.88 -2.40
N SER A 18 -8.99 -8.27 -3.33
CA SER A 18 -8.40 -7.36 -4.31
C SER A 18 -8.14 -5.99 -3.69
N ILE A 19 -6.91 -5.52 -3.82
CA ILE A 19 -6.46 -4.19 -3.43
C ILE A 19 -5.90 -3.45 -4.64
N ILE A 20 -5.83 -2.12 -4.52
CA ILE A 20 -5.07 -1.31 -5.46
C ILE A 20 -3.72 -0.99 -4.83
N TYR A 21 -2.66 -1.42 -5.49
CA TYR A 21 -1.28 -1.12 -5.15
C TYR A 21 -0.82 0.07 -5.98
N VAL A 22 -0.34 1.12 -5.32
CA VAL A 22 0.18 2.32 -5.97
C VAL A 22 1.69 2.37 -5.70
N ARG A 23 2.46 2.00 -6.72
CA ARG A 23 3.92 2.07 -6.70
C ARG A 23 4.36 3.47 -7.09
N ARG A 24 5.30 4.05 -6.36
CA ARG A 24 5.90 5.34 -6.74
C ARG A 24 7.13 5.11 -7.61
N ASN A 25 7.30 5.94 -8.62
CA ASN A 25 8.53 5.97 -9.40
C ASN A 25 9.42 7.09 -8.86
N LEU A 26 10.45 6.72 -8.10
CA LEU A 26 11.37 7.68 -7.48
C LEU A 26 12.21 8.48 -8.49
N HIS A 27 12.26 8.03 -9.75
CA HIS A 27 13.02 8.71 -10.81
C HIS A 27 12.26 9.90 -11.41
N PHE A 28 10.93 9.89 -11.38
CA PHE A 28 10.11 10.90 -12.02
C PHE A 28 9.21 11.62 -11.01
N ARG A 29 9.30 12.95 -11.00
CA ARG A 29 8.45 13.82 -10.18
C ARG A 29 7.10 14.02 -10.86
N CYS A 30 6.05 14.10 -10.05
CA CYS A 30 4.74 14.47 -10.56
C CYS A 30 4.74 15.95 -10.98
N LYS A 31 3.92 16.30 -11.98
CA LYS A 31 3.75 17.69 -12.44
C LYS A 31 3.27 18.67 -11.35
N CYS A 32 2.72 18.17 -10.24
CA CYS A 32 2.30 19.01 -9.12
C CYS A 32 3.44 19.34 -8.15
N TYR A 33 4.63 18.78 -8.35
CA TYR A 33 5.79 19.04 -7.53
C TYR A 33 6.38 20.40 -7.88
N ILE A 34 6.60 21.25 -6.88
CA ILE A 34 7.20 22.57 -7.06
C ILE A 34 8.63 22.50 -6.55
N GLU A 35 9.60 22.49 -7.47
CA GLU A 35 11.04 22.44 -7.14
C GLU A 35 11.48 23.56 -6.19
N ARG A 36 10.84 24.73 -6.28
CA ARG A 36 11.18 25.90 -5.45
C ARG A 36 10.82 25.73 -3.97
N SER A 37 9.70 25.08 -3.65
CA SER A 37 9.29 24.81 -2.26
C SER A 37 9.74 23.44 -1.78
N GLY A 38 10.13 22.54 -2.69
CA GLY A 38 10.45 21.15 -2.38
C GLY A 38 9.22 20.32 -2.00
N GLU A 39 8.02 20.87 -2.13
CA GLU A 39 6.77 20.28 -1.66
C GLU A 39 5.84 19.90 -2.82
N ALA A 40 5.12 18.79 -2.63
CA ALA A 40 4.06 18.36 -3.52
C ALA A 40 2.70 18.85 -3.02
N LYS A 41 1.77 19.09 -3.93
CA LYS A 41 0.38 19.34 -3.56
C LYS A 41 -0.23 18.09 -2.90
N LEU A 42 -0.62 18.22 -1.63
CA LEU A 42 -1.17 17.13 -0.81
C LEU A 42 -2.37 16.41 -1.48
N ASN A 43 -3.29 17.17 -2.07
CA ASN A 43 -4.51 16.64 -2.71
C ASN A 43 -4.37 16.41 -4.22
N CYS A 44 -3.18 16.07 -4.70
CA CYS A 44 -3.01 15.78 -6.13
C CYS A 44 -3.53 14.38 -6.48
N SER A 45 -4.57 14.31 -7.30
CA SER A 45 -5.14 13.04 -7.80
C SER A 45 -4.17 12.21 -8.63
N ARG A 46 -3.11 12.80 -9.19
CA ARG A 46 -2.13 12.06 -10.01
C ARG A 46 -1.10 11.31 -9.20
N CYS A 47 -0.71 11.83 -8.03
CA CYS A 47 0.34 11.24 -7.22
C CYS A 47 -0.09 10.91 -5.78
N PHE A 48 -1.37 11.10 -5.44
CA PHE A 48 -1.92 10.88 -4.10
C PHE A 48 -1.15 11.63 -2.99
N GLY A 49 -0.64 12.83 -3.32
CA GLY A 49 0.17 13.65 -2.42
C GLY A 49 1.65 13.25 -2.27
N THR A 50 2.10 12.19 -2.95
CA THR A 50 3.48 11.69 -2.80
C THR A 50 4.53 12.51 -3.54
N GLY A 51 4.14 13.31 -4.54
CA GLY A 51 5.05 14.13 -5.35
C GLY A 51 5.81 13.39 -6.44
N TYR A 52 5.62 12.07 -6.58
CA TYR A 52 6.23 11.25 -7.62
C TYR A 52 5.20 10.77 -8.62
N GLU A 53 5.64 10.39 -9.81
CA GLU A 53 4.77 9.62 -10.70
C GLU A 53 4.43 8.27 -10.06
N VAL A 54 3.21 7.80 -10.27
CA VAL A 54 2.73 6.57 -9.65
C VAL A 54 2.19 5.60 -10.70
N VAL A 55 2.41 4.32 -10.45
CA VAL A 55 1.87 3.22 -11.24
C VAL A 55 0.83 2.50 -10.38
N ILE A 56 -0.37 2.39 -10.91
CA ILE A 56 -1.52 1.81 -10.22
C ILE A 56 -1.71 0.38 -10.74
N GLU A 57 -1.59 -0.60 -9.84
CA GLU A 57 -1.69 -2.03 -10.12
C GLU A 57 -2.79 -2.67 -9.25
N LYS A 58 -3.66 -3.50 -9.85
CA LYS A 58 -4.58 -4.35 -9.06
C LYS A 58 -3.80 -5.56 -8.57
N LYS A 59 -3.82 -5.82 -7.26
CA LYS A 59 -3.15 -6.98 -6.65
C LYS A 59 -4.08 -7.74 -5.70
N LEU A 60 -3.84 -9.04 -5.59
CA LEU A 60 -4.44 -9.85 -4.53
C LEU A 60 -3.53 -9.80 -3.31
N ALA A 61 -4.13 -9.51 -2.16
CA ALA A 61 -3.43 -9.47 -0.88
C ALA A 61 -4.29 -10.10 0.20
N ARG A 62 -3.67 -10.47 1.31
CA ARG A 62 -4.40 -10.83 2.54
C ARG A 62 -4.07 -9.82 3.62
N ARG A 63 -5.10 -9.28 4.26
CA ARG A 63 -4.96 -8.34 5.38
C ARG A 63 -5.15 -9.04 6.72
N LYS A 64 -4.38 -8.61 7.71
CA LYS A 64 -4.56 -8.89 9.14
C LYS A 64 -4.47 -7.57 9.91
N GLU A 65 -5.38 -7.36 10.85
CA GLU A 65 -5.30 -6.21 11.76
C GLU A 65 -4.11 -6.42 12.70
N ALA A 66 -3.25 -5.41 12.83
CA ALA A 66 -2.15 -5.46 13.77
C ALA A 66 -2.67 -4.95 15.12
N TYR A 67 -2.90 -5.87 16.06
CA TYR A 67 -3.43 -5.54 17.40
C TYR A 67 -2.37 -4.91 18.30
N ASP A 68 -1.07 -5.15 18.04
CA ASP A 68 0.03 -4.54 18.80
C ASP A 68 0.60 -3.34 18.05
N SER A 69 0.16 -2.15 18.42
CA SER A 69 0.74 -0.88 17.95
C SER A 69 2.14 -0.64 18.52
N GLU A 70 2.50 -1.26 19.64
CA GLU A 70 3.79 -1.05 20.33
C GLU A 70 4.99 -1.76 19.67
N THR A 71 4.78 -2.86 18.96
CA THR A 71 5.86 -3.64 18.32
C THR A 71 6.10 -3.25 16.86
N LEU A 72 5.27 -2.38 16.30
CA LEU A 72 5.43 -1.86 14.95
C LEU A 72 6.46 -0.73 14.90
N VAL A 73 7.72 -1.14 14.76
CA VAL A 73 8.86 -0.27 14.47
C VAL A 73 8.46 0.73 13.36
N GLU A 74 8.62 2.03 13.62
CA GLU A 74 8.30 3.18 12.75
C GLU A 74 6.83 3.63 12.60
N VAL A 75 5.83 2.95 13.19
CA VAL A 75 4.42 3.45 13.11
C VAL A 75 4.14 4.55 14.13
N ASN A 76 4.74 4.48 15.32
CA ASN A 76 4.45 5.39 16.45
C ASN A 76 5.32 6.65 16.54
N GLN A 77 6.37 6.80 15.73
CA GLN A 77 7.37 7.86 15.98
C GLN A 77 6.95 9.29 15.58
N LEU A 78 5.78 9.50 14.97
CA LEU A 78 5.46 10.78 14.32
C LEU A 78 4.07 11.35 14.60
N GLN A 79 3.36 10.93 15.65
CA GLN A 79 2.06 11.55 15.95
C GLN A 79 2.11 12.50 17.16
N PRO A 80 1.65 13.77 17.01
CA PRO A 80 1.51 14.68 18.12
C PRO A 80 0.48 14.16 19.13
N TYR A 81 0.74 14.43 20.40
CA TYR A 81 -0.12 14.06 21.53
C TYR A 81 -1.57 14.53 21.29
N GLY A 82 -2.53 13.60 21.42
CA GLY A 82 -3.97 13.88 21.30
C GLY A 82 -4.68 13.27 20.08
N THR A 83 -3.98 12.50 19.23
CA THR A 83 -4.59 11.90 18.02
C THR A 83 -4.89 10.41 18.21
N TYR A 84 -6.03 9.98 17.67
CA TYR A 84 -6.53 8.60 17.59
C TYR A 84 -5.43 7.61 17.17
N ALA A 85 -5.26 6.51 17.91
CA ALA A 85 -4.28 5.47 17.58
C ALA A 85 -4.47 5.04 16.10
N PRO A 86 -3.49 5.28 15.21
CA PRO A 86 -3.67 5.03 13.80
C PRO A 86 -3.80 3.52 13.60
N LYS A 87 -4.87 3.10 12.93
CA LYS A 87 -5.06 1.69 12.60
C LYS A 87 -3.88 1.22 11.75
N ALA A 88 -3.18 0.21 12.23
CA ALA A 88 -2.10 -0.43 11.52
C ALA A 88 -2.54 -1.80 10.98
N TYR A 89 -2.14 -2.09 9.76
CA TYR A 89 -2.51 -3.31 9.07
C TYR A 89 -1.26 -4.03 8.56
N THR A 90 -1.26 -5.34 8.71
CA THR A 90 -0.28 -6.22 8.08
C THR A 90 -0.89 -6.81 6.82
N TYR A 91 -0.21 -6.63 5.70
CA TYR A 91 -0.54 -7.21 4.41
C TYR A 91 0.45 -8.30 4.03
N TYR A 92 -0.05 -9.37 3.45
CA TYR A 92 0.77 -10.40 2.84
C TYR A 92 0.62 -10.31 1.32
N LEU A 93 1.75 -10.14 0.64
CA LEU A 93 1.84 -9.95 -0.81
C LEU A 93 2.71 -11.04 -1.43
N ASP A 94 2.41 -11.36 -2.69
CA ASP A 94 3.18 -12.33 -3.46
C ASP A 94 4.62 -11.86 -3.71
N TYR A 95 5.55 -12.81 -3.92
CA TYR A 95 6.97 -12.52 -4.20
C TYR A 95 7.18 -11.66 -5.46
N GLY A 96 6.26 -11.72 -6.44
CA GLY A 96 6.34 -10.87 -7.63
C GLY A 96 6.06 -9.39 -7.33
N SER A 97 5.41 -9.10 -6.20
CA SER A 97 4.91 -7.77 -5.89
C SER A 97 5.99 -6.75 -5.59
N LYS A 98 7.17 -7.19 -5.10
CA LYS A 98 8.32 -6.34 -4.72
C LYS A 98 7.90 -4.98 -4.14
N PRO A 99 7.30 -4.97 -2.94
CA PRO A 99 6.83 -3.74 -2.33
C PRO A 99 7.99 -2.92 -1.78
N GLU A 100 7.84 -1.60 -1.76
CA GLU A 100 8.83 -0.65 -1.26
C GLU A 100 8.26 0.23 -0.15
N LYS A 101 9.14 0.77 0.71
CA LYS A 101 8.73 1.72 1.74
C LYS A 101 8.10 2.96 1.10
N ASN A 102 7.06 3.47 1.74
CA ASN A 102 6.24 4.62 1.34
C ASN A 102 5.41 4.44 0.05
N ASP A 103 5.35 3.25 -0.54
CA ASP A 103 4.28 2.93 -1.51
C ASP A 103 2.92 2.94 -0.82
N LEU A 104 1.84 3.05 -1.60
CA LEU A 104 0.48 3.10 -1.06
C LEU A 104 -0.31 1.84 -1.38
N ILE A 105 -1.14 1.44 -0.43
CA ILE A 105 -2.19 0.44 -0.58
C ILE A 105 -3.53 1.16 -0.43
N LEU A 106 -4.40 1.03 -1.44
CA LEU A 106 -5.76 1.55 -1.40
C LEU A 106 -6.74 0.39 -1.28
N GLU A 107 -7.49 0.38 -0.19
CA GLU A 107 -8.66 -0.48 -0.03
C GLU A 107 -9.84 0.23 -0.68
N VAL A 108 -10.42 -0.41 -1.69
CA VAL A 108 -11.48 0.17 -2.51
C VAL A 108 -12.74 -0.68 -2.46
N VAL A 109 -13.87 -0.02 -2.63
CA VAL A 109 -15.14 -0.69 -2.91
C VAL A 109 -15.19 -0.98 -4.41
N TRP A 110 -15.33 -2.25 -4.74
CA TRP A 110 -15.42 -2.74 -6.11
C TRP A 110 -16.89 -2.78 -6.56
N ASP A 111 -17.14 -2.39 -7.80
CA ASP A 111 -18.41 -2.61 -8.49
C ASP A 111 -18.58 -4.08 -8.93
N GLU A 112 -19.77 -4.45 -9.39
CA GLU A 112 -20.07 -5.75 -10.00
C GLU A 112 -19.17 -6.06 -11.21
N LYS A 113 -18.65 -5.02 -11.87
CA LYS A 113 -17.70 -5.12 -13.00
C LYS A 113 -16.23 -5.09 -12.58
N GLU A 114 -15.94 -5.29 -11.29
CA GLU A 114 -14.60 -5.17 -10.70
C GLU A 114 -13.89 -3.83 -10.96
N MET A 115 -14.68 -2.76 -11.09
CA MET A 115 -14.17 -1.39 -11.21
C MET A 115 -14.13 -0.74 -9.82
N PRO A 116 -13.05 -0.06 -9.44
CA PRO A 116 -12.96 0.57 -8.13
C PRO A 116 -13.78 1.86 -8.10
N ILE A 117 -14.87 1.87 -7.32
CA ILE A 117 -15.80 3.01 -7.23
C ILE A 117 -15.28 4.05 -6.25
N LYS A 118 -14.83 3.58 -5.07
CA LYS A 118 -14.55 4.44 -3.92
C LYS A 118 -13.36 3.93 -3.12
N ILE A 119 -12.49 4.83 -2.68
CA ILE A 119 -11.43 4.53 -1.71
C ILE A 119 -12.03 4.54 -0.31
N LYS A 120 -12.00 3.37 0.34
CA LYS A 120 -12.41 3.18 1.73
C LYS A 120 -11.29 3.59 2.68
N GLU A 121 -10.09 3.07 2.44
CA GLU A 121 -8.90 3.36 3.26
C GLU A 121 -7.70 3.59 2.34
N LYS A 122 -6.91 4.62 2.67
CA LYS A 122 -5.62 4.89 2.07
C LYS A 122 -4.56 4.52 3.10
N LEU A 123 -3.63 3.65 2.73
CA LEU A 123 -2.65 3.10 3.65
C LEU A 123 -1.25 3.32 3.07
N LEU A 124 -0.35 3.85 3.89
CA LEU A 124 1.05 4.04 3.55
C LEU A 124 1.86 2.85 4.06
N ILE A 125 2.70 2.27 3.21
CA ILE A 125 3.63 1.22 3.60
C ILE A 125 4.75 1.82 4.43
N SER A 126 4.81 1.45 5.71
CA SER A 126 5.88 1.88 6.62
C SER A 126 7.09 0.95 6.53
N ALA A 127 6.84 -0.36 6.54
CA ALA A 127 7.90 -1.37 6.59
C ALA A 127 7.58 -2.57 5.70
N VAL A 128 8.63 -3.15 5.12
CA VAL A 128 8.57 -4.30 4.25
C VAL A 128 9.51 -5.37 4.79
N GLU A 129 8.98 -6.54 5.07
CA GLU A 129 9.72 -7.71 5.50
C GLU A 129 9.62 -8.82 4.43
N PRO A 130 10.70 -9.08 3.67
CA PRO A 130 10.77 -10.27 2.83
C PRO A 130 10.82 -11.53 3.72
N LYS A 131 9.95 -12.50 3.44
CA LYS A 131 10.02 -13.82 4.07
C LYS A 131 10.77 -14.77 3.14
N PHE A 132 11.91 -15.23 3.61
CA PHE A 132 12.82 -16.07 2.85
C PHE A 132 12.52 -17.55 3.07
N GLY A 133 12.59 -18.31 1.99
CA GLY A 133 12.54 -19.76 1.98
C GLY A 133 13.94 -20.36 1.87
N VAL A 134 13.99 -21.58 1.33
CA VAL A 134 15.24 -22.34 1.20
C VAL A 134 16.18 -21.60 0.24
N LYS A 135 17.49 -21.56 0.59
CA LYS A 135 18.54 -20.86 -0.18
C LYS A 135 18.37 -19.34 -0.26
N GLY A 136 17.65 -18.71 0.68
CA GLY A 136 17.53 -17.25 0.75
C GLY A 136 16.64 -16.62 -0.33
N ARG A 137 15.84 -17.45 -1.03
CA ARG A 137 14.86 -16.98 -2.01
C ARG A 137 13.68 -16.33 -1.29
N THR A 138 13.26 -15.14 -1.70
CA THR A 138 12.02 -14.54 -1.17
C THR A 138 10.81 -15.32 -1.67
N GLU A 139 9.97 -15.80 -0.75
CA GLU A 139 8.76 -16.57 -1.09
C GLU A 139 7.49 -15.72 -1.03
N PHE A 140 7.44 -14.74 -0.12
CA PHE A 140 6.39 -13.73 -0.06
C PHE A 140 6.87 -12.51 0.75
N TYR A 141 6.10 -11.44 0.71
CA TYR A 141 6.36 -10.22 1.49
C TYR A 141 5.30 -10.04 2.57
N GLN A 142 5.76 -9.73 3.77
CA GLN A 142 4.92 -9.18 4.83
C GLN A 142 5.15 -7.67 4.88
N VAL A 143 4.08 -6.90 4.79
CA VAL A 143 4.13 -5.45 4.68
C VAL A 143 3.31 -4.84 5.80
N TYR A 144 3.90 -3.89 6.51
CA TYR A 144 3.20 -3.13 7.52
C TYR A 144 2.81 -1.79 6.95
N SER A 145 1.54 -1.46 7.12
CA SER A 145 0.95 -0.24 6.62
C SER A 145 0.23 0.50 7.73
N ARG A 146 0.25 1.82 7.63
CA ARG A 146 -0.48 2.71 8.54
C ARG A 146 -1.51 3.50 7.76
N TYR A 147 -2.57 3.89 8.45
CA TYR A 147 -3.56 4.80 7.88
C TYR A 147 -2.92 6.12 7.43
N ASP A 148 -3.28 6.56 6.22
CA ASP A 148 -2.97 7.88 5.67
C ASP A 148 -4.26 8.59 5.27
N PHE A 149 -4.26 9.92 5.32
CA PHE A 149 -5.45 10.70 5.01
C PHE A 149 -5.74 10.67 3.51
N LYS A 150 -6.97 10.28 3.16
CA LYS A 150 -7.47 10.36 1.79
C LYS A 150 -7.73 11.82 1.44
N GLY A 151 -7.19 12.28 0.30
CA GLY A 151 -7.52 13.59 -0.26
C GLY A 151 -8.88 13.58 -0.98
N ASP A 152 -9.57 14.72 -1.00
CA ASP A 152 -10.90 14.84 -1.62
C ASP A 152 -10.93 14.46 -3.12
N SER A 153 -9.80 14.63 -3.81
CA SER A 153 -9.66 14.36 -5.24
C SER A 153 -9.09 12.98 -5.56
N ASP A 154 -8.77 12.15 -4.57
CA ASP A 154 -8.10 10.85 -4.78
C ASP A 154 -9.01 9.87 -5.54
N GLU A 155 -10.33 9.98 -5.40
CA GLU A 155 -11.30 9.14 -6.12
C GLU A 155 -11.30 9.39 -7.63
N TRP A 156 -10.91 10.60 -8.07
CA TRP A 156 -10.80 10.91 -9.51
C TRP A 156 -9.66 10.16 -10.19
N ALA A 157 -8.65 9.74 -9.42
CA ALA A 157 -7.54 8.94 -9.92
C ALA A 157 -7.97 7.52 -10.32
N LEU A 158 -9.05 7.02 -9.73
CA LEU A 158 -9.57 5.67 -9.98
C LEU A 158 -10.49 5.59 -11.20
N THR A 159 -11.13 6.71 -11.56
CA THR A 159 -12.22 6.75 -12.54
C THR A 159 -11.80 7.28 -13.91
N LYS A 160 -10.69 8.02 -14.01
CA LYS A 160 -10.16 8.50 -15.30
C LYS A 160 -8.95 7.66 -15.75
N ARG A 161 -9.15 6.86 -16.80
CA ARG A 161 -8.08 6.40 -17.70
C ARG A 161 -8.11 7.25 -18.96
#